data_AF-A0A843LSD5-F1
#
_entry.id   AF-A0A843LSD5-F1
#
_cell.length_a   1.000
_cell.length_b   1.000
_cell.length_c   1.000
_cell.angle_alpha   90.00
_cell.angle_beta   90.00
_cell.angle_gamma   90.00
#
_symmetry.space_group_name_H-M   'P 1'
#
loop_
_entity.id
_entity.type
_entity.pdbx_description
1 polymer ?
#
loop_
_entity_poly.entity_id
_entity_poly.type
_entity_poly.pdbx_seq_one_letter_code
_entity_poly.pdbx_strand_id
1 'polypeptide(L)'
;MAKNQVNRAFQYWYEALQQGPADFLTPTVSSMADIIDNIQESRDNSELLPLPAWEEAVSAGFVPDRNGYLSLLRDVAIGLTIRDLEKRCDKDEAALIHLIRILDEIDQSISRLSEKIEDYYIALHPAGLSGNERNISSLIESLAKDQTHPLSHLAGNIQRVRESRTLISQHVRDYATKSLPNMSALCGPLVSARLLAGAGSKHHLAGMPAASFQVLGAGPSLFMHLTSGTNPPKHGIIYQYKGVHHAKRRVRGRVSRVLACQLAIAARIDYFRGVPDDEFIRKAGEKIYRAGKPE
;
A
#
# COMPACT_ATOMS: atom_id res chain seq x y z
N MET A 1 1.37 -51.15 36.43
CA MET A 1 2.62 -50.58 36.98
C MET A 1 2.73 -49.15 36.49
N ALA A 2 2.93 -48.23 37.45
CA ALA A 2 3.33 -46.83 37.34
C ALA A 2 2.71 -45.98 36.21
N LYS A 3 1.68 -45.22 36.59
CA LYS A 3 1.31 -43.94 36.00
C LYS A 3 2.56 -43.06 35.92
N ASN A 4 3.10 -42.85 34.73
CA ASN A 4 3.98 -41.71 34.47
C ASN A 4 3.11 -40.45 34.40
N GLN A 5 2.79 -39.91 35.57
CA GLN A 5 2.53 -38.48 35.74
C GLN A 5 3.84 -37.75 35.46
N VAL A 6 4.15 -37.57 34.18
CA VAL A 6 5.09 -36.53 33.75
C VAL A 6 4.24 -35.28 33.56
N ASN A 7 4.57 -34.22 34.30
CA ASN A 7 4.11 -32.86 34.07
C ASN A 7 4.00 -32.58 32.56
N ARG A 8 2.80 -32.66 31.97
CA ARG A 8 2.56 -32.15 30.61
C ARG A 8 2.36 -30.65 30.71
N ALA A 9 3.48 -29.94 30.94
CA ALA A 9 3.54 -28.49 30.81
C ALA A 9 3.48 -28.04 29.34
N PHE A 10 3.45 -28.99 28.40
CA PHE A 10 3.40 -28.72 26.97
C PHE A 10 2.34 -29.60 26.30
N GLN A 11 1.53 -28.99 25.44
CA GLN A 11 0.40 -29.59 24.77
C GLN A 11 0.67 -29.66 23.25
N TYR A 12 0.23 -30.73 22.58
CA TYR A 12 0.31 -30.78 21.12
C TYR A 12 -0.85 -29.99 20.49
N TRP A 13 -0.62 -29.38 19.32
CA TRP A 13 -1.62 -28.52 18.68
C TRP A 13 -2.96 -29.22 18.38
N TYR A 14 -2.96 -30.53 18.11
CA TYR A 14 -4.18 -31.29 17.86
C TYR A 14 -4.94 -31.65 19.15
N GLU A 15 -4.32 -31.56 20.33
CA GLU A 15 -5.01 -31.79 21.60
C GLU A 15 -5.94 -30.63 21.96
N ALA A 16 -5.78 -29.47 21.29
CA ALA A 16 -6.72 -28.34 21.36
C ALA A 16 -8.10 -28.66 20.73
N LEU A 17 -8.23 -29.77 19.99
CA LEU A 17 -9.51 -30.24 19.43
C LEU A 17 -10.46 -30.81 20.49
N GLN A 18 -9.97 -31.17 21.68
CA GLN A 18 -10.74 -31.85 22.73
C GLN A 18 -11.01 -31.02 23.99
N GLN A 19 -10.65 -29.73 24.04
CA GLN A 19 -11.00 -28.88 25.19
C GLN A 19 -12.47 -28.41 25.13
N GLY A 20 -13.39 -29.37 25.15
CA GLY A 20 -14.78 -29.20 25.57
C GLY A 20 -15.04 -30.17 26.73
N PRO A 21 -15.76 -29.77 27.80
CA PRO A 21 -15.99 -30.65 28.94
C PRO A 21 -16.67 -31.94 28.46
N ALA A 22 -16.13 -33.08 28.88
CA ALA A 22 -16.62 -34.42 28.57
C ALA A 22 -17.92 -34.76 29.31
N ASP A 23 -18.90 -33.84 29.30
CA ASP A 23 -20.26 -34.12 29.74
C ASP A 23 -21.16 -34.27 28.52
N PHE A 24 -21.63 -35.50 28.37
CA PHE A 24 -22.56 -35.96 27.36
C PHE A 24 -23.81 -35.06 27.29
N LEU A 25 -24.07 -34.45 26.12
CA LEU A 25 -25.39 -34.36 25.44
C LEU A 25 -25.52 -33.22 24.40
N THR A 26 -24.46 -32.48 24.10
CA THR A 26 -24.46 -31.58 22.92
C THR A 26 -23.13 -31.67 22.19
N PRO A 27 -23.11 -31.88 20.86
CA PRO A 27 -21.90 -31.71 20.09
C PRO A 27 -21.64 -30.22 20.03
N THR A 28 -20.92 -29.65 20.99
CA THR A 28 -20.25 -28.37 20.79
C THR A 28 -19.17 -28.64 19.75
N VAL A 29 -19.56 -28.50 18.48
CA VAL A 29 -18.61 -28.28 17.40
C VAL A 29 -17.88 -27.00 17.78
N SER A 30 -16.76 -27.14 18.49
CA SER A 30 -15.81 -26.04 18.64
C SER A 30 -15.51 -25.59 17.22
N SER A 31 -15.90 -24.37 16.90
CA SER A 31 -15.77 -23.89 15.53
C SER A 31 -14.28 -23.90 15.19
N MET A 32 -13.93 -24.11 13.92
CA MET A 32 -12.52 -24.06 13.51
C MET A 32 -11.84 -22.76 13.99
N ALA A 33 -12.60 -21.66 14.12
CA ALA A 33 -12.13 -20.40 14.68
C ALA A 33 -11.72 -20.51 16.16
N ASP A 34 -12.50 -21.19 17.00
CA ASP A 34 -12.19 -21.39 18.43
C ASP A 34 -10.93 -22.24 18.61
N ILE A 35 -10.77 -23.26 17.76
CA ILE A 35 -9.56 -24.11 17.74
C ILE A 35 -8.33 -23.28 17.34
N ILE A 36 -8.45 -22.43 16.32
CA ILE A 36 -7.38 -21.53 15.89
C ILE A 36 -7.01 -20.55 17.01
N ASP A 37 -8.00 -19.99 17.72
CA ASP A 37 -7.77 -19.02 18.79
C ASP A 37 -7.05 -19.66 19.99
N ASN A 38 -7.47 -20.87 20.40
CA ASN A 38 -6.80 -21.63 21.46
C ASN A 38 -5.36 -22.02 21.09
N ILE A 39 -5.13 -22.43 19.83
CA ILE A 39 -3.78 -22.76 19.33
C ILE A 39 -2.92 -21.49 19.26
N GLN A 40 -3.49 -20.34 18.91
CA GLN A 40 -2.77 -19.07 18.88
C GLN A 40 -2.32 -18.65 20.28
N GLU A 41 -3.20 -18.74 21.29
CA GLU A 41 -2.84 -18.44 22.69
C GLU A 41 -1.75 -19.38 23.22
N SER A 42 -1.88 -20.69 22.95
CA SER A 42 -0.88 -21.69 23.34
C SER A 42 0.47 -21.47 22.64
N ARG A 43 0.45 -21.00 21.39
CA ARG A 43 1.66 -20.63 20.62
C ARG A 43 2.32 -19.40 21.20
N ASP A 44 1.55 -18.34 21.49
CA ASP A 44 2.07 -17.08 22.01
C ASP A 44 2.70 -17.27 23.41
N ASN A 45 2.18 -18.21 24.21
CA ASN A 45 2.73 -18.60 25.52
C ASN A 45 3.91 -19.59 25.44
N SER A 46 4.31 -20.04 24.24
CA SER A 46 5.35 -21.07 24.02
C SER A 46 5.05 -22.42 24.69
N GLU A 47 3.77 -22.77 24.80
CA GLU A 47 3.30 -24.01 25.45
C GLU A 47 3.11 -25.17 24.46
N LEU A 48 3.35 -24.93 23.17
CA LEU A 48 3.24 -25.94 22.13
C LEU A 48 4.51 -26.79 22.00
N LEU A 49 4.35 -28.11 22.04
CA LEU A 49 5.42 -29.04 21.66
C LEU A 49 5.69 -28.96 20.15
N PRO A 50 6.97 -29.07 19.72
CA PRO A 50 7.32 -29.07 18.32
C PRO A 50 6.80 -30.33 17.61
N LEU A 51 6.07 -30.11 16.51
CA LEU A 51 5.78 -31.06 15.43
C LEU A 51 5.60 -32.53 15.86
N PRO A 52 4.41 -32.91 16.36
CA PRO A 52 4.13 -34.31 16.65
C PRO A 52 4.18 -35.19 15.40
N ALA A 53 4.60 -36.44 15.58
CA ALA A 53 4.49 -37.47 14.57
C ALA A 53 2.99 -37.75 14.29
N TRP A 54 2.62 -37.88 13.02
CA TRP A 54 1.22 -38.06 12.62
C TRP A 54 0.64 -39.38 13.17
N GLU A 55 1.51 -40.38 13.39
CA GLU A 55 1.18 -41.65 14.01
C GLU A 55 0.64 -41.47 15.44
N GLU A 56 1.18 -40.52 16.20
CA GLU A 56 0.72 -40.22 17.57
C GLU A 56 -0.70 -39.63 17.54
N ALA A 57 -0.97 -38.71 16.61
CA ALA A 57 -2.28 -38.11 16.42
C ALA A 57 -3.36 -39.12 15.97
N VAL A 58 -2.99 -40.08 15.12
CA VAL A 58 -3.87 -41.18 14.70
C VAL A 58 -4.10 -42.17 15.85
N SER A 59 -3.03 -42.53 16.58
CA SER A 59 -3.13 -43.46 17.71
C SER A 59 -4.00 -42.92 18.86
N ALA A 60 -4.01 -41.60 19.04
CA ALA A 60 -4.83 -40.92 20.03
C ALA A 60 -6.27 -40.63 19.55
N GLY A 61 -6.61 -41.01 18.31
CA GLY A 61 -7.98 -40.93 17.78
C GLY A 61 -8.43 -39.52 17.36
N PHE A 62 -7.51 -38.56 17.25
CA PHE A 62 -7.84 -37.20 16.81
C PHE A 62 -8.09 -37.10 15.30
N VAL A 63 -7.47 -37.98 14.52
CA VAL A 63 -7.53 -37.93 13.05
C VAL A 63 -7.55 -39.35 12.47
N PRO A 64 -8.34 -39.63 11.41
CA PRO A 64 -8.55 -41.00 10.92
C PRO A 64 -7.32 -41.59 10.21
N ASP A 65 -6.59 -40.77 9.46
CA ASP A 65 -5.46 -41.19 8.64
C ASP A 65 -4.47 -40.04 8.43
N ARG A 66 -3.34 -40.34 7.79
CA ARG A 66 -2.32 -39.35 7.45
C ARG A 66 -2.87 -38.20 6.60
N ASN A 67 -3.81 -38.47 5.69
CA ASN A 67 -4.39 -37.43 4.85
C ASN A 67 -5.28 -36.48 5.65
N GLY A 68 -6.09 -37.01 6.56
CA GLY A 68 -6.86 -36.21 7.50
C GLY A 68 -5.95 -35.33 8.35
N TYR A 69 -4.81 -35.86 8.82
CA TYR A 69 -3.87 -35.08 9.64
C TYR A 69 -3.28 -33.91 8.86
N LEU A 70 -2.86 -34.14 7.62
CA LEU A 70 -2.34 -33.09 6.74
C LEU A 70 -3.40 -32.06 6.35
N SER A 71 -4.64 -32.49 6.10
CA SER A 71 -5.74 -31.57 5.80
C SER A 71 -6.01 -30.65 6.99
N LEU A 72 -6.12 -31.22 8.19
CA LEU A 72 -6.37 -30.46 9.40
C LEU A 72 -5.21 -29.50 9.73
N LEU A 73 -3.98 -29.99 9.62
CA LEU A 73 -2.79 -29.15 9.82
C LEU A 73 -2.76 -27.97 8.84
N ARG A 74 -3.12 -28.21 7.58
CA ARG A 74 -3.22 -27.16 6.57
C ARG A 74 -4.26 -26.12 6.95
N ASP A 75 -5.46 -26.54 7.34
CA ASP A 75 -6.56 -25.64 7.68
C ASP A 75 -6.21 -24.78 8.90
N VAL A 76 -5.63 -25.39 9.94
CA VAL A 76 -5.13 -24.68 11.12
C VAL A 76 -4.01 -23.70 10.75
N ALA A 77 -3.03 -24.13 9.94
CA ALA A 77 -1.92 -23.25 9.53
C ALA A 77 -2.40 -22.05 8.71
N ILE A 78 -3.35 -22.24 7.78
CA ILE A 78 -3.96 -21.16 7.02
C ILE A 78 -4.73 -20.23 7.97
N GLY A 79 -5.53 -20.79 8.89
CA GLY A 79 -6.28 -20.04 9.88
C GLY A 79 -5.41 -19.15 10.76
N LEU A 80 -4.34 -19.72 11.35
CA LEU A 80 -3.36 -18.98 12.14
C LEU A 80 -2.67 -17.87 11.32
N THR A 81 -2.34 -18.16 10.05
CA THR A 81 -1.74 -17.17 9.17
C THR A 81 -2.70 -16.00 8.90
N ILE A 82 -3.98 -16.28 8.66
CA ILE A 82 -5.01 -15.25 8.49
C ILE A 82 -5.13 -14.38 9.75
N ARG A 83 -5.18 -15.00 10.94
CA ARG A 83 -5.22 -14.27 12.22
C ARG A 83 -3.98 -13.39 12.44
N ASP A 84 -2.80 -13.93 12.18
CA ASP A 84 -1.55 -13.19 12.30
C ASP A 84 -1.51 -12.00 11.32
N LEU A 85 -2.05 -12.18 10.10
CA LEU A 85 -2.22 -11.09 9.14
C LEU A 85 -3.23 -10.06 9.63
N GLU A 86 -4.38 -10.46 10.16
CA GLU A 86 -5.40 -9.54 10.70
C GLU A 86 -4.86 -8.70 11.86
N LYS A 87 -4.07 -9.30 12.76
CA LYS A 87 -3.44 -8.58 13.90
C LYS A 87 -2.37 -7.59 13.43
N ARG A 88 -1.62 -7.91 12.36
CA ARG A 88 -0.49 -7.09 11.88
C ARG A 88 -0.87 -6.10 10.78
N CYS A 89 -2.01 -6.29 10.12
CA CYS A 89 -2.43 -5.44 9.01
C CYS A 89 -2.99 -4.12 9.52
N ASP A 90 -2.23 -3.05 9.30
CA ASP A 90 -2.76 -1.70 9.42
C ASP A 90 -3.73 -1.43 8.25
N LYS A 91 -5.04 -1.50 8.57
CA LYS A 91 -6.11 -1.27 7.58
C LYS A 91 -6.03 0.12 6.96
N ASP A 92 -5.58 1.14 7.71
CA ASP A 92 -5.44 2.50 7.21
C ASP A 92 -4.25 2.59 6.22
N GLU A 93 -3.15 1.89 6.50
CA GLU A 93 -2.01 1.79 5.56
C GLU A 93 -2.41 1.10 4.25
N ALA A 94 -3.05 -0.07 4.36
CA ALA A 94 -3.49 -0.84 3.20
C ALA A 94 -4.48 -0.04 2.35
N ALA A 95 -5.48 0.58 2.98
CA ALA A 95 -6.44 1.44 2.30
C ALA A 95 -5.74 2.59 1.56
N LEU A 96 -4.80 3.27 2.21
CA LEU A 96 -4.06 4.38 1.60
C LEU A 96 -3.27 3.96 0.35
N ILE A 97 -2.57 2.83 0.42
CA ILE A 97 -1.81 2.28 -0.72
C ILE A 97 -2.75 1.94 -1.88
N HIS A 98 -3.86 1.27 -1.59
CA HIS A 98 -4.83 0.89 -2.61
C HIS A 98 -5.53 2.11 -3.24
N LEU A 99 -5.90 3.11 -2.45
CA LEU A 99 -6.50 4.35 -2.94
C LEU A 99 -5.56 5.10 -3.90
N ILE A 100 -4.26 5.13 -3.64
CA ILE A 100 -3.28 5.71 -4.57
C ILE A 100 -3.21 4.94 -5.89
N ARG A 101 -3.17 3.60 -5.83
CA ARG A 101 -3.15 2.76 -7.05
C ARG A 101 -4.41 2.98 -7.88
N ILE A 102 -5.57 3.02 -7.23
CA ILE A 102 -6.86 3.34 -7.88
C ILE A 102 -6.81 4.74 -8.50
N LEU A 103 -6.27 5.74 -7.78
CA LEU A 103 -6.15 7.10 -8.30
C LEU A 103 -5.27 7.17 -9.56
N ASP A 104 -4.17 6.42 -9.60
CA ASP A 104 -3.30 6.32 -10.77
C ASP A 104 -3.97 5.62 -11.96
N GLU A 105 -4.74 4.56 -11.72
CA GLU A 105 -5.52 3.90 -12.76
C GLU A 105 -6.65 4.79 -13.30
N ILE A 106 -7.30 5.57 -12.43
CA ILE A 106 -8.29 6.56 -12.84
C ILE A 106 -7.65 7.63 -13.72
N ASP A 107 -6.50 8.19 -13.32
CA ASP A 107 -5.79 9.22 -14.09
C ASP A 107 -5.36 8.69 -15.47
N GLN A 108 -4.85 7.45 -15.54
CA GLN A 108 -4.53 6.79 -16.81
C GLN A 108 -5.77 6.55 -17.68
N SER A 109 -6.87 6.09 -17.08
CA SER A 109 -8.11 5.79 -17.80
C SER A 109 -8.75 7.06 -18.37
N ILE A 110 -8.83 8.14 -17.57
CA ILE A 110 -9.29 9.45 -18.03
C ILE A 110 -8.45 9.90 -19.22
N SER A 111 -7.13 9.78 -19.12
CA SER A 111 -6.20 10.23 -20.18
C SER A 111 -6.42 9.46 -21.47
N ARG A 112 -6.44 8.12 -21.41
CA ARG A 112 -6.65 7.25 -22.59
C ARG A 112 -8.01 7.51 -23.25
N LEU A 113 -9.08 7.63 -22.47
CA LEU A 113 -10.41 7.88 -23.00
C LEU A 113 -10.53 9.29 -23.60
N SER A 114 -9.93 10.29 -22.96
CA SER A 114 -9.91 11.67 -23.47
C SER A 114 -9.17 11.76 -24.81
N GLU A 115 -8.06 11.04 -24.95
CA GLU A 115 -7.30 10.93 -26.21
C GLU A 115 -8.15 10.29 -27.32
N LYS A 116 -8.93 9.23 -27.03
CA LYS A 116 -9.79 8.62 -28.06
C LYS A 116 -10.95 9.55 -28.51
N ILE A 117 -11.48 10.36 -27.60
CA ILE A 117 -12.46 11.41 -27.96
C ILE A 117 -11.80 12.46 -28.87
N GLU A 118 -10.59 12.87 -28.53
CA GLU A 118 -9.82 13.83 -29.33
C GLU A 118 -9.53 13.27 -30.73
N ASP A 119 -9.05 12.03 -30.84
CA ASP A 119 -8.78 11.35 -32.11
C ASP A 119 -10.02 11.32 -33.02
N TYR A 120 -11.18 10.95 -32.46
CA TYR A 120 -12.44 10.93 -33.18
C TYR A 120 -12.83 12.32 -33.69
N TYR A 121 -12.71 13.34 -32.82
CA TYR A 121 -13.05 14.71 -33.16
C TYR A 121 -12.11 15.28 -34.23
N ILE A 122 -10.80 14.98 -34.17
CA ILE A 122 -9.82 15.34 -35.20
C ILE A 122 -10.16 14.69 -36.54
N ALA A 123 -10.54 13.42 -36.55
CA ALA A 123 -10.87 12.70 -37.77
C ALA A 123 -12.06 13.33 -38.52
N LEU A 124 -13.05 13.85 -37.79
CA LEU A 124 -14.21 14.55 -38.36
C LEU A 124 -13.95 16.03 -38.67
N HIS A 125 -13.00 16.66 -37.97
CA HIS A 125 -12.67 18.07 -38.15
C HIS A 125 -11.15 18.28 -38.38
N PRO A 126 -10.61 17.86 -39.54
CA PRO A 126 -9.17 17.93 -39.82
C PRO A 126 -8.60 19.36 -39.78
N ALA A 127 -9.42 20.36 -40.11
CA ALA A 127 -9.06 21.77 -40.08
C ALA A 127 -9.34 22.46 -38.72
N GLY A 128 -10.07 21.81 -37.82
CA GLY A 128 -10.57 22.41 -36.58
C GLY A 128 -9.60 22.42 -35.41
N LEU A 129 -8.46 21.73 -35.50
CA LEU A 129 -7.54 21.51 -34.35
C LEU A 129 -6.07 21.83 -34.69
N SER A 130 -5.85 22.95 -35.38
CA SER A 130 -4.51 23.51 -35.55
C SER A 130 -4.05 24.21 -34.26
N GLY A 131 -3.00 23.70 -33.63
CA GLY A 131 -2.22 24.43 -32.62
C GLY A 131 -2.64 24.34 -31.14
N ASN A 132 -2.10 25.26 -30.36
CA ASN A 132 -2.04 25.33 -28.87
C ASN A 132 -3.40 25.53 -28.15
N GLU A 133 -4.53 25.52 -28.86
CA GLU A 133 -5.88 25.77 -28.31
C GLU A 133 -6.68 24.48 -28.04
N ARG A 134 -6.01 23.32 -27.94
CA ARG A 134 -6.67 22.05 -27.58
C ARG A 134 -7.06 22.01 -26.11
N ASN A 135 -8.14 22.68 -25.75
CA ASN A 135 -8.77 22.45 -24.45
C ASN A 135 -9.65 21.20 -24.54
N ILE A 136 -9.03 20.02 -24.39
CA ILE A 136 -9.70 18.71 -24.37
C ILE A 136 -10.82 18.69 -23.31
N SER A 137 -10.64 19.41 -22.20
CA SER A 137 -11.64 19.47 -21.14
C SER A 137 -12.89 20.22 -21.57
N SER A 138 -12.78 21.33 -22.30
CA SER A 138 -13.95 22.05 -22.81
C SER A 138 -14.65 21.27 -23.92
N LEU A 139 -13.91 20.53 -24.75
CA LEU A 139 -14.50 19.63 -25.75
C LEU A 139 -15.32 18.52 -25.09
N ILE A 140 -14.78 17.86 -24.08
CA ILE A 140 -15.51 16.85 -23.31
C ILE A 140 -16.75 17.46 -22.67
N GLU A 141 -16.67 18.70 -22.17
CA GLU A 141 -17.82 19.38 -21.58
C GLU A 141 -18.90 19.72 -22.61
N SER A 142 -18.54 20.19 -23.81
CA SER A 142 -19.52 20.46 -24.86
C SER A 142 -20.16 19.16 -25.37
N LEU A 143 -19.38 18.10 -25.55
CA LEU A 143 -19.87 16.80 -26.00
C LEU A 143 -20.80 16.15 -24.97
N ALA A 144 -20.53 16.32 -23.67
CA ALA A 144 -21.39 15.81 -22.62
C ALA A 144 -22.78 16.49 -22.61
N LYS A 145 -22.88 17.74 -23.09
CA LYS A 145 -24.14 18.50 -23.17
C LYS A 145 -24.93 18.20 -24.45
N ASP A 146 -24.26 17.80 -25.53
CA ASP A 146 -24.92 17.43 -26.79
C ASP A 146 -25.45 15.99 -26.74
N GLN A 147 -26.73 15.82 -26.41
CA GLN A 147 -27.39 14.52 -26.34
C GLN A 147 -27.45 13.80 -27.70
N THR A 148 -27.31 14.51 -28.81
CA THR A 148 -27.36 13.91 -30.15
C THR A 148 -26.04 13.28 -30.56
N HIS A 149 -24.94 13.67 -29.90
CA HIS A 149 -23.61 13.19 -30.26
C HIS A 149 -23.37 11.74 -29.79
N PRO A 150 -22.81 10.85 -30.64
CA PRO A 150 -22.57 9.45 -30.27
C PRO A 150 -21.67 9.25 -29.03
N LEU A 151 -20.75 10.18 -28.78
CA LEU A 151 -19.82 10.14 -27.64
C LEU A 151 -20.31 10.88 -26.39
N SER A 152 -21.54 11.41 -26.38
CA SER A 152 -22.06 12.23 -25.27
C SER A 152 -22.05 11.48 -23.93
N HIS A 153 -22.52 10.24 -23.92
CA HIS A 153 -22.49 9.38 -22.74
C HIS A 153 -21.07 9.09 -22.25
N LEU A 154 -20.12 8.88 -23.17
CA LEU A 154 -18.71 8.67 -22.81
C LEU A 154 -18.12 9.92 -22.17
N ALA A 155 -18.37 11.10 -22.75
CA ALA A 155 -17.93 12.37 -22.20
C ALA A 155 -18.50 12.62 -20.80
N GLY A 156 -19.79 12.34 -20.59
CA GLY A 156 -20.43 12.40 -19.26
C GLY A 156 -19.84 11.39 -18.26
N ASN A 157 -19.49 10.17 -18.70
CA ASN A 157 -18.80 9.19 -17.85
C ASN A 157 -17.42 9.70 -17.41
N ILE A 158 -16.64 10.30 -18.33
CA ILE A 158 -15.34 10.87 -18.00
C ILE A 158 -15.48 11.98 -16.95
N GLN A 159 -16.51 12.83 -17.03
CA GLN A 159 -16.78 13.85 -16.02
C GLN A 159 -17.06 13.24 -14.65
N ARG A 160 -17.95 12.24 -14.56
CA ARG A 160 -18.24 11.52 -13.30
C ARG A 160 -17.01 10.87 -12.70
N VAL A 161 -16.14 10.31 -13.54
CA VAL A 161 -14.88 9.72 -13.08
C VAL A 161 -13.90 10.81 -12.59
N ARG A 162 -13.84 11.99 -13.23
CA ARG A 162 -13.06 13.15 -12.74
C ARG A 162 -13.55 13.67 -11.39
N GLU A 163 -14.86 13.67 -11.16
CA GLU A 163 -15.45 14.01 -9.86
C GLU A 163 -15.04 12.99 -8.78
N SER A 164 -15.20 11.70 -9.09
CA SER A 164 -14.79 10.60 -8.21
C SER A 164 -13.29 10.66 -7.86
N ARG A 165 -12.45 10.96 -8.84
CA ARG A 165 -11.01 11.20 -8.69
C ARG A 165 -10.72 12.29 -7.67
N THR A 166 -11.51 13.36 -7.67
CA THR A 166 -11.37 14.48 -6.72
C THR A 166 -11.75 14.06 -5.31
N LEU A 167 -12.84 13.31 -5.15
CA LEU A 167 -13.28 12.77 -3.86
C LEU A 167 -12.25 11.80 -3.28
N ILE A 168 -11.74 10.87 -4.08
CA ILE A 168 -10.69 9.92 -3.66
C ILE A 168 -9.43 10.67 -3.26
N SER A 169 -9.02 11.68 -4.05
CA SER A 169 -7.85 12.51 -3.72
C SER A 169 -7.99 13.20 -2.37
N GLN A 170 -9.19 13.63 -1.98
CA GLN A 170 -9.42 14.23 -0.68
C GLN A 170 -9.24 13.21 0.46
N HIS A 171 -9.86 12.02 0.35
CA HIS A 171 -9.68 10.96 1.33
C HIS A 171 -8.21 10.57 1.49
N VAL A 172 -7.48 10.43 0.37
CA VAL A 172 -6.03 10.16 0.40
C VAL A 172 -5.27 11.22 1.20
N ARG A 173 -5.62 12.51 1.08
CA ARG A 173 -4.96 13.57 1.86
C ARG A 173 -5.22 13.40 3.35
N ASP A 174 -6.45 13.09 3.72
CA ASP A 174 -6.85 12.95 5.13
C ASP A 174 -6.14 11.75 5.77
N TYR A 175 -6.16 10.59 5.10
CA TYR A 175 -5.41 9.40 5.54
C TYR A 175 -3.90 9.62 5.60
N ALA A 176 -3.31 10.27 4.59
CA ALA A 176 -1.88 10.52 4.56
C ALA A 176 -1.43 11.51 5.65
N THR A 177 -2.25 12.52 5.96
CA THR A 177 -1.94 13.47 7.04
C THR A 177 -1.98 12.79 8.41
N LYS A 178 -2.89 11.82 8.61
CA LYS A 178 -2.97 11.01 9.82
C LYS A 178 -1.83 9.99 9.94
N SER A 179 -1.51 9.29 8.84
CA SER A 179 -0.57 8.16 8.84
C SER A 179 0.89 8.58 8.67
N LEU A 180 1.15 9.67 7.94
CA LEU A 180 2.47 10.20 7.61
C LEU A 180 2.53 11.73 7.83
N PRO A 181 2.33 12.22 9.07
CA PRO A 181 2.24 13.65 9.34
C PRO A 181 3.52 14.42 8.95
N ASN A 182 4.70 13.87 9.25
CA ASN A 182 5.97 14.56 9.01
C ASN A 182 6.29 14.62 7.52
N MET A 183 6.13 13.51 6.78
CA MET A 183 6.31 13.54 5.32
C MET A 183 5.29 14.45 4.63
N SER A 184 4.03 14.38 5.05
CA SER A 184 2.95 15.20 4.49
C SER A 184 3.21 16.69 4.67
N ALA A 185 3.79 17.10 5.80
CA ALA A 185 4.20 18.48 6.04
C ALA A 185 5.35 18.93 5.11
N LEU A 186 6.28 18.03 4.74
CA LEU A 186 7.44 18.38 3.91
C LEU A 186 7.16 18.40 2.41
N CYS A 187 6.49 17.38 1.87
CA CYS A 187 6.29 17.25 0.42
C CYS A 187 4.81 17.23 -0.02
N GLY A 188 3.88 17.33 0.94
CA GLY A 188 2.45 17.27 0.71
C GLY A 188 1.88 15.85 0.87
N PRO A 189 0.59 15.72 1.22
CA PRO A 189 -0.02 14.41 1.50
C PRO A 189 -0.02 13.45 0.31
N LEU A 190 -0.31 13.95 -0.90
CA LEU A 190 -0.38 13.10 -2.11
C LEU A 190 0.98 12.53 -2.51
N VAL A 191 2.05 13.33 -2.41
CA VAL A 191 3.41 12.85 -2.73
C VAL A 191 3.86 11.84 -1.67
N SER A 192 3.56 12.09 -0.40
CA SER A 192 3.85 11.18 0.70
C SER A 192 3.15 9.83 0.54
N ALA A 193 1.86 9.85 0.22
CA ALA A 193 1.07 8.66 -0.04
C ALA A 193 1.58 7.87 -1.26
N ARG A 194 2.00 8.55 -2.33
CA ARG A 194 2.63 7.90 -3.50
C ARG A 194 3.97 7.25 -3.16
N LEU A 195 4.79 7.89 -2.32
CA LEU A 195 6.03 7.29 -1.84
C LEU A 195 5.76 6.03 -1.02
N LEU A 196 4.77 6.07 -0.12
CA LEU A 196 4.32 4.90 0.63
C LEU A 196 3.84 3.78 -0.30
N ALA A 197 2.98 4.08 -1.27
CA ALA A 197 2.47 3.10 -2.23
C ALA A 197 3.60 2.49 -3.09
N GLY A 198 4.63 3.28 -3.42
CA GLY A 198 5.82 2.82 -4.13
C GLY A 198 6.76 1.97 -3.27
N ALA A 199 6.80 2.20 -1.95
CA ALA A 199 7.57 1.39 -1.01
C ALA A 199 6.82 0.12 -0.56
N GLY A 200 5.50 0.12 -0.59
CA GLY A 200 4.64 -1.02 -0.27
C GLY A 200 4.28 -1.18 1.21
N SER A 201 5.02 -0.58 2.14
CA SER A 201 4.64 -0.50 3.56
C SER A 201 5.38 0.63 4.29
N LYS A 202 4.86 1.10 5.44
CA LYS A 202 5.56 2.09 6.28
C LYS A 202 6.89 1.56 6.80
N HIS A 203 6.94 0.26 7.13
CA HIS A 203 8.17 -0.39 7.59
C HIS A 203 9.26 -0.35 6.52
N HIS A 204 8.94 -0.74 5.29
CA HIS A 204 9.90 -0.68 4.19
C HIS A 204 10.31 0.77 3.89
N LEU A 205 9.35 1.69 3.86
CA LEU A 205 9.58 3.12 3.64
C LEU A 205 10.57 3.72 4.65
N ALA A 206 10.46 3.38 5.94
CA ALA A 206 11.38 3.82 7.00
C ALA A 206 12.78 3.22 6.86
N GLY A 207 12.89 2.01 6.29
CA GLY A 207 14.15 1.34 5.99
C GLY A 207 14.91 1.90 4.79
N MET A 208 14.24 2.65 3.90
CA MET A 208 14.85 3.12 2.66
C MET A 208 15.95 4.18 2.88
N PRO A 209 17.07 4.12 2.13
CA PRO A 209 18.06 5.19 2.12
C PRO A 209 17.55 6.39 1.32
N ALA A 210 18.14 7.57 1.58
CA ALA A 210 17.77 8.81 0.89
C ALA A 210 17.94 8.73 -0.64
N ALA A 211 18.93 7.98 -1.12
CA ALA A 211 19.12 7.75 -2.55
C ALA A 211 17.90 7.06 -3.19
N SER A 212 17.31 6.07 -2.51
CA SER A 212 16.10 5.39 -2.98
C SER A 212 14.91 6.33 -3.02
N PHE A 213 14.69 7.17 -2.00
CA PHE A 213 13.65 8.22 -2.03
C PHE A 213 13.82 9.18 -3.21
N GLN A 214 15.07 9.51 -3.58
CA GLN A 214 15.35 10.43 -4.67
C GLN A 214 14.84 9.89 -6.01
N VAL A 215 15.05 8.60 -6.29
CA VAL A 215 14.76 7.99 -7.60
C VAL A 215 13.53 7.08 -7.60
N LEU A 216 12.81 6.95 -6.47
CA LEU A 216 11.62 6.10 -6.36
C LEU A 216 10.58 6.47 -7.42
N GLY A 217 10.16 5.50 -8.24
CA GLY A 217 9.24 5.71 -9.35
C GLY A 217 9.88 6.15 -10.67
N ALA A 218 11.20 6.31 -10.75
CA ALA A 218 11.94 6.53 -12.00
C ALA A 218 12.42 5.22 -12.66
N GLY A 219 11.66 4.12 -12.48
CA GLY A 219 12.07 2.74 -12.80
C GLY A 219 12.72 2.58 -14.19
N PRO A 220 12.05 2.96 -15.29
CA PRO A 220 12.61 2.81 -16.63
C PRO A 220 13.95 3.53 -16.83
N SER A 221 14.05 4.79 -16.40
CA SER A 221 15.28 5.58 -16.53
C SER A 221 16.40 5.08 -15.63
N LEU A 222 16.08 4.60 -14.44
CA LEU A 222 17.05 4.00 -13.53
C LEU A 222 17.58 2.68 -14.10
N PHE A 223 16.71 1.84 -14.66
CA PHE A 223 17.11 0.59 -15.28
C PHE A 223 18.00 0.82 -16.50
N MET A 224 17.67 1.79 -17.36
CA MET A 224 18.54 2.20 -18.48
C MET A 224 19.91 2.71 -18.01
N HIS A 225 19.97 3.43 -16.88
CA HIS A 225 21.25 3.85 -16.30
C HIS A 225 22.09 2.65 -15.85
N LEU A 226 21.48 1.70 -15.16
CA LEU A 226 22.17 0.50 -14.64
C LEU A 226 22.63 -0.43 -15.77
N THR A 227 21.82 -0.60 -16.81
CA THR A 227 22.11 -1.52 -17.92
C THR A 227 22.99 -0.90 -18.99
N SER A 228 22.78 0.38 -19.33
CA SER A 228 23.42 1.03 -20.49
C SER A 228 24.35 2.19 -20.12
N GLY A 229 24.52 2.49 -18.83
CA GLY A 229 25.43 3.55 -18.35
C GLY A 229 24.99 4.98 -18.71
N THR A 230 23.72 5.20 -19.06
CA THR A 230 23.18 6.54 -19.36
C THR A 230 23.19 7.44 -18.13
N ASN A 231 22.87 8.74 -18.23
CA ASN A 231 22.86 9.59 -17.03
C ASN A 231 21.78 9.14 -16.03
N PRO A 232 22.08 9.05 -14.72
CA PRO A 232 21.09 8.63 -13.72
C PRO A 232 19.93 9.63 -13.61
N PRO A 233 18.71 9.14 -13.30
CA PRO A 233 17.57 10.01 -13.06
C PRO A 233 17.81 10.92 -11.85
N LYS A 234 17.50 12.21 -11.99
CA LYS A 234 17.70 13.20 -10.91
C LYS A 234 16.63 13.12 -9.83
N HIS A 235 15.45 12.63 -10.17
CA HIS A 235 14.26 12.57 -9.33
C HIS A 235 13.26 11.53 -9.86
N GLY A 236 12.51 10.91 -8.96
CA GLY A 236 11.33 10.10 -9.27
C GLY A 236 10.03 10.81 -8.86
N ILE A 237 9.20 10.16 -8.06
CA ILE A 237 7.90 10.66 -7.56
C ILE A 237 8.03 12.04 -6.90
N ILE A 238 9.14 12.28 -6.19
CA ILE A 238 9.40 13.57 -5.52
C ILE A 238 9.44 14.77 -6.48
N TYR A 239 9.55 14.56 -7.79
CA TYR A 239 9.43 15.62 -8.79
C TYR A 239 8.06 16.31 -8.78
N GLN A 240 7.01 15.58 -8.38
CA GLN A 240 5.64 16.09 -8.31
C GLN A 240 5.46 17.17 -7.22
N TYR A 241 6.37 17.24 -6.25
CA TYR A 241 6.37 18.31 -5.26
C TYR A 241 6.71 19.65 -5.91
N LYS A 242 5.86 20.66 -5.69
CA LYS A 242 5.99 22.00 -6.29
C LYS A 242 7.39 22.61 -6.13
N GLY A 243 8.02 22.45 -4.96
CA GLY A 243 9.36 22.98 -4.71
C GLY A 243 10.45 22.37 -5.59
N VAL A 244 10.30 21.11 -6.01
CA VAL A 244 11.22 20.45 -6.96
C VAL A 244 10.81 20.75 -8.41
N HIS A 245 9.52 20.67 -8.72
CA HIS A 245 8.99 20.90 -10.06
C HIS A 245 9.37 22.29 -10.61
N HIS A 246 9.14 23.34 -9.81
CA HIS A 246 9.40 24.73 -10.19
C HIS A 246 10.87 25.15 -10.02
N ALA A 247 11.71 24.32 -9.40
CA ALA A 247 13.13 24.62 -9.28
C ALA A 247 13.80 24.67 -10.66
N LYS A 248 14.68 25.68 -10.85
CA LYS A 248 15.50 25.83 -12.07
C LYS A 248 16.31 24.56 -12.30
N ARG A 249 16.49 24.16 -13.57
CA ARG A 249 17.19 22.92 -13.96
C ARG A 249 18.57 22.74 -13.30
N ARG A 250 19.31 23.84 -13.08
CA ARG A 250 20.64 23.86 -12.44
C ARG A 250 20.61 23.44 -10.96
N VAL A 251 19.60 23.88 -10.20
CA VAL A 251 19.50 23.61 -8.75
C VAL A 251 18.58 22.44 -8.42
N ARG A 252 17.72 22.02 -9.35
CA ARG A 252 16.72 20.96 -9.15
C ARG A 252 17.30 19.68 -8.55
N GLY A 253 18.42 19.19 -9.07
CA GLY A 253 19.04 17.96 -8.54
C GLY A 253 19.52 18.10 -7.09
N ARG A 254 19.99 19.30 -6.71
CA ARG A 254 20.38 19.62 -5.33
C ARG A 254 19.15 19.64 -4.41
N VAL A 255 18.07 20.30 -4.84
CA VAL A 255 16.79 20.34 -4.10
C VAL A 255 16.22 18.93 -3.92
N SER A 256 16.17 18.12 -4.98
CA SER A 256 15.69 16.74 -4.94
C SER A 256 16.49 15.88 -3.95
N ARG A 257 17.83 15.99 -3.94
CA ARG A 257 18.68 15.27 -3.00
C ARG A 257 18.42 15.70 -1.55
N VAL A 258 18.37 17.00 -1.27
CA VAL A 258 18.11 17.51 0.09
C VAL A 258 16.72 17.09 0.57
N LEU A 259 15.70 17.20 -0.28
CA LEU A 259 14.35 16.74 0.02
C LEU A 259 14.33 15.24 0.34
N ALA A 260 14.98 14.40 -0.47
CA ALA A 260 15.03 12.96 -0.23
C ALA A 260 15.70 12.61 1.11
N CYS A 261 16.76 13.34 1.50
CA CYS A 261 17.39 13.18 2.81
C CYS A 261 16.44 13.53 3.95
N GLN A 262 15.68 14.63 3.85
CA GLN A 262 14.72 15.00 4.90
C GLN A 262 13.55 14.01 4.94
N LEU A 263 13.04 13.57 3.79
CA LEU A 263 11.98 12.58 3.69
C LEU A 263 12.37 11.23 4.32
N ALA A 264 13.61 10.78 4.14
CA ALA A 264 14.08 9.55 4.78
C ALA A 264 14.09 9.66 6.31
N ILE A 265 14.37 10.84 6.88
CA ILE A 265 14.29 11.06 8.33
C ILE A 265 12.82 11.14 8.76
N ALA A 266 12.00 11.90 8.01
CA ALA A 266 10.57 12.03 8.26
C ALA A 266 9.85 10.68 8.28
N ALA A 267 10.14 9.80 7.31
CA ALA A 267 9.57 8.45 7.24
C ALA A 267 9.90 7.60 8.47
N ARG A 268 11.10 7.75 9.04
CA ARG A 268 11.48 7.06 10.29
C ARG A 268 10.73 7.62 11.48
N ILE A 269 10.58 8.94 11.57
CA ILE A 269 9.80 9.59 12.63
C ILE A 269 8.33 9.15 12.54
N ASP A 270 7.75 9.17 11.34
CA ASP A 270 6.37 8.74 11.10
C ASP A 270 6.16 7.27 11.48
N TYR A 271 7.09 6.38 11.14
CA TYR A 271 6.97 4.96 11.49
C TYR A 271 7.16 4.66 12.99
N PHE A 272 8.16 5.26 13.64
CA PHE A 272 8.49 4.94 15.03
C PHE A 272 7.74 5.77 16.07
N ARG A 273 7.37 7.01 15.75
CA ARG A 273 6.66 7.92 16.68
C ARG A 273 5.21 8.16 16.30
N GLY A 274 4.88 8.22 15.00
CA GLY A 274 3.52 8.46 14.51
C GLY A 274 2.93 9.83 14.83
N VAL A 275 3.71 10.76 15.40
CA VAL A 275 3.29 12.12 15.75
C VAL A 275 4.10 13.17 14.97
N PRO A 276 3.51 14.34 14.67
CA PRO A 276 4.23 15.44 14.05
C PRO A 276 5.35 15.96 14.97
N ASP A 277 6.53 16.17 14.40
CA ASP A 277 7.68 16.80 15.05
C ASP A 277 7.89 18.18 14.41
N ASP A 278 7.28 19.21 15.00
CA ASP A 278 7.26 20.57 14.47
C ASP A 278 8.67 21.17 14.36
N GLU A 279 9.56 20.84 15.30
CA GLU A 279 10.93 21.32 15.28
C GLU A 279 11.70 20.73 14.09
N PHE A 280 11.55 19.43 13.87
CA PHE A 280 12.11 18.76 12.71
C PHE A 280 11.54 19.32 11.40
N ILE A 281 10.21 19.44 11.29
CA ILE A 281 9.53 19.94 10.07
C ILE A 281 10.06 21.33 9.71
N ARG A 282 10.16 22.24 10.69
CA ARG A 282 10.70 23.59 10.45
C ARG A 282 12.15 23.56 9.97
N LYS A 283 13.03 22.85 10.68
CA LYS A 283 14.47 22.75 10.31
C LYS A 283 14.66 22.08 8.94
N ALA A 284 13.90 21.04 8.65
CA ALA A 284 13.92 20.32 7.38
C ALA A 284 13.43 21.22 6.23
N GLY A 285 12.33 21.94 6.43
CA GLY A 285 11.80 22.91 5.47
C GLY A 285 12.81 24.01 5.12
N GLU A 286 13.50 24.57 6.13
CA GLU A 286 14.56 25.57 5.90
C GLU A 286 15.72 25.01 5.06
N LYS A 287 16.16 23.77 5.31
CA LYS A 287 17.21 23.12 4.50
C LYS A 287 16.78 22.97 3.04
N ILE A 288 15.55 22.55 2.80
CA ILE A 288 15.00 22.39 1.44
C ILE A 288 14.93 23.76 0.75
N TYR A 289 14.47 24.79 1.45
CA TYR A 289 14.39 26.15 0.92
C TYR A 289 15.77 26.73 0.57
N ARG A 290 16.77 26.55 1.45
CA ARG A 290 18.16 26.98 1.20
C ARG A 290 18.75 26.29 -0.03
N ALA A 291 18.44 25.01 -0.25
CA ALA A 291 18.91 24.26 -1.42
C ALA A 291 18.35 24.81 -2.75
N GLY A 292 17.20 25.50 -2.72
CA GLY A 292 16.56 26.10 -3.88
C GLY A 292 17.06 27.48 -4.26
N LYS A 293 17.82 28.15 -3.37
CA LYS A 293 18.41 29.46 -3.69
C LYS A 293 19.56 29.29 -4.69
N PRO A 294 19.58 30.06 -5.79
CA PRO A 294 20.76 30.13 -6.64
C PRO A 294 21.93 30.72 -5.84
N GLU A 295 23.09 30.07 -5.92
CA GLU A 295 24.38 30.68 -5.59
C GLU A 295 24.68 31.84 -6.54
#